data_AF-A0A562T256-F1
#
_entry.id   AF-A0A562T256-F1
#
_cell.length_a   1.000
_cell.length_b   1.000
_cell.length_c   1.000
_cell.angle_alpha   90.00
_cell.angle_beta   90.00
_cell.angle_gamma   90.00
#
_symmetry.space_group_name_H-M   'P 1'
#
loop_
_entity.id
_entity.type
_entity.pdbx_description
1 polymer ?
#
loop_
_entity_poly.entity_id
_entity_poly.type
_entity_poly.pdbx_seq_one_letter_code
_entity_poly.pdbx_strand_id
1 'polypeptide(L)'
;MSAPSVYETYLLELINRARSDPNGEASRYGIGLNDDLADGTIDSSTKQPLAFSTFLNMSAASHSQSMLSGNYFSHTGSDGSSASERIFAAGWTSASGGWSTGENISLRASTTSSVGFNTATIENHHEGLFKSSGHRTNILEGRFSEIGLGQEVGSYTASNGVTYTNTSMLTENFADGGRTFLTGVVISDSDNDGFYDPGEGLGSISIVATGASGTFSGTSWASGAYALELTDGTYTVTFSGGSLGGTVAKEVSVSGENVKLDALSAEAGQAATNGNDTFAATSGNDTWDGLSGTDTVILSATRSDVMVTTTGSTVTISGSAIGTDAFTNVERLQFNDGTLALDLDGTAGQTYRLYKAAFDRTPDNDGLSHNINLMDSGMTIAQMANAFILSAEFQNTYGAAVNDSAFVTLLYNNVLDREPEAAGLAGWLKRLNDDGETREEVLRGFSESLENKAAVLGQIEDGIWLV
;
A
#
# COMPACT_ATOMS: atom_id res chain seq x y z
N MET A 1 3.00 27.27 11.97
CA MET A 1 2.99 26.55 10.69
C MET A 1 1.55 26.32 10.29
N SER A 2 1.17 26.56 9.04
CA SER A 2 -0.20 26.34 8.55
C SER A 2 -0.25 25.08 7.67
N ALA A 3 -1.15 24.15 7.97
CA ALA A 3 -1.37 22.97 7.14
C ALA A 3 -2.20 23.34 5.90
N PRO A 4 -1.99 22.69 4.74
CA PRO A 4 -2.79 22.94 3.55
C PRO A 4 -4.24 22.48 3.73
N SER A 5 -5.18 23.27 3.22
CA SER A 5 -6.58 22.88 3.06
C SER A 5 -6.78 21.92 1.88
N VAL A 6 -7.98 21.36 1.76
CA VAL A 6 -8.36 20.50 0.61
C VAL A 6 -8.30 21.27 -0.72
N TYR A 7 -8.68 22.56 -0.73
CA TYR A 7 -8.66 23.37 -1.95
C TYR A 7 -7.26 23.85 -2.32
N GLU A 8 -6.41 24.12 -1.33
CA GLU A 8 -4.98 24.39 -1.58
C GLU A 8 -4.27 23.13 -2.08
N THR A 9 -4.61 21.96 -1.55
CA THR A 9 -4.08 20.68 -2.04
C THR A 9 -4.46 20.47 -3.51
N TYR A 10 -5.74 20.68 -3.85
CA TYR A 10 -6.20 20.63 -5.24
C TYR A 10 -5.45 21.62 -6.15
N LEU A 11 -5.23 22.85 -5.69
CA LEU A 11 -4.44 23.83 -6.43
C LEU A 11 -2.99 23.36 -6.66
N LEU A 12 -2.34 22.78 -5.65
CA LEU A 12 -1.00 22.22 -5.81
C LEU A 12 -0.97 21.11 -6.86
N GLU A 13 -1.99 20.26 -6.89
CA GLU A 13 -2.08 19.18 -7.86
C GLU A 13 -2.24 19.71 -9.30
N LEU A 14 -3.01 20.79 -9.50
CA LEU A 14 -3.07 21.49 -10.79
C LEU A 14 -1.72 22.12 -11.18
N ILE A 15 -1.02 22.74 -10.23
CA ILE A 15 0.33 23.31 -10.44
C ILE A 15 1.33 22.21 -10.79
N ASN A 16 1.33 21.09 -10.07
CA ASN A 16 2.24 19.97 -10.32
C ASN A 16 1.91 19.24 -11.62
N ARG A 17 0.63 19.16 -12.03
CA ARG A 17 0.25 18.72 -13.38
C ARG A 17 0.87 19.62 -14.45
N ALA A 18 0.76 20.94 -14.27
CA ALA A 18 1.35 21.92 -15.18
C ALA A 18 2.88 21.80 -15.28
N ARG A 19 3.53 21.54 -14.15
CA ARG A 19 4.99 21.32 -14.08
C ARG A 19 5.40 20.00 -14.71
N SER A 20 4.58 18.95 -14.60
CA SER A 20 4.85 17.65 -15.20
C SER A 20 4.78 17.66 -16.73
N ASP A 21 3.81 18.41 -17.29
CA ASP A 21 3.60 18.59 -18.73
C ASP A 21 3.29 20.07 -19.07
N PRO A 22 4.32 20.94 -19.20
CA PRO A 22 4.12 22.36 -19.47
C PRO A 22 3.37 22.64 -20.77
N ASN A 23 3.63 21.87 -21.83
CA ASN A 23 2.98 22.03 -23.13
C ASN A 23 1.52 21.56 -23.08
N GLY A 24 1.24 20.45 -22.41
CA GLY A 24 -0.11 19.96 -22.20
C GLY A 24 -0.97 20.96 -21.45
N GLU A 25 -0.43 21.59 -20.41
CA GLU A 25 -1.17 22.60 -19.65
C GLU A 25 -1.40 23.89 -20.45
N ALA A 26 -0.41 24.35 -21.22
CA ALA A 26 -0.61 25.47 -22.14
C ALA A 26 -1.71 25.17 -23.18
N SER A 27 -1.67 23.96 -23.74
CA SER A 27 -2.67 23.48 -24.70
C SER A 27 -4.06 23.39 -24.09
N ARG A 28 -4.18 22.95 -22.83
CA ARG A 28 -5.44 22.90 -22.06
C ARG A 28 -6.12 24.26 -22.00
N TYR A 29 -5.33 25.33 -21.95
CA TYR A 29 -5.82 26.71 -21.88
C TYR A 29 -5.84 27.45 -23.21
N GLY A 30 -5.48 26.77 -24.32
CA GLY A 30 -5.52 27.32 -25.67
C GLY A 30 -4.47 28.42 -25.92
N ILE A 31 -3.33 28.37 -25.22
CA ILE A 31 -2.22 29.32 -25.37
C ILE A 31 -0.93 28.57 -25.77
N GLY A 32 0.02 29.30 -26.36
CA GLY A 32 1.40 28.85 -26.49
C GLY A 32 2.16 28.97 -25.16
N LEU A 33 3.08 28.05 -24.90
CA LEU A 33 3.89 28.04 -23.65
C LEU A 33 4.63 29.37 -23.42
N ASN A 34 5.12 29.99 -24.49
CA ASN A 34 5.87 31.24 -24.47
C ASN A 34 5.06 32.46 -24.99
N ASP A 35 3.73 32.38 -25.05
CA ASP A 35 2.90 33.54 -25.42
C ASP A 35 3.18 34.73 -24.48
N ASP A 36 3.38 35.91 -25.04
CA ASP A 36 3.79 37.13 -24.35
C ASP A 36 5.16 37.05 -23.63
N LEU A 37 6.02 36.11 -24.05
CA LEU A 37 7.42 35.97 -23.61
C LEU A 37 8.36 35.96 -24.83
N ALA A 38 9.66 36.12 -24.58
CA ALA A 38 10.65 35.83 -25.61
C ALA A 38 10.68 34.31 -25.88
N ASP A 39 10.92 33.92 -27.13
CA ASP A 39 11.01 32.51 -27.51
C ASP A 39 12.03 31.76 -26.63
N GLY A 40 11.61 30.62 -26.08
CA GLY A 40 12.44 29.78 -25.23
C GLY A 40 12.65 30.28 -23.80
N THR A 41 11.89 31.29 -23.33
CA THR A 41 11.92 31.74 -21.93
C THR A 41 11.53 30.61 -20.97
N ILE A 42 10.45 29.89 -21.31
CA ILE A 42 10.01 28.69 -20.61
C ILE A 42 10.30 27.50 -21.53
N ASP A 43 11.15 26.59 -21.05
CA ASP A 43 11.41 25.34 -21.76
C ASP A 43 10.34 24.29 -21.41
N SER A 44 10.06 23.38 -22.34
CA SER A 44 8.97 22.42 -22.20
C SER A 44 9.33 21.15 -21.42
N SER A 45 10.54 21.02 -20.86
CA SER A 45 10.87 19.85 -20.06
C SER A 45 10.03 19.80 -18.78
N THR A 46 9.77 18.60 -18.30
CA THR A 46 9.17 18.36 -16.98
C THR A 46 9.97 19.10 -15.90
N LYS A 47 9.27 19.78 -14.99
CA LYS A 47 9.85 20.37 -13.79
C LYS A 47 9.54 19.47 -12.60
N GLN A 48 10.44 19.44 -11.62
CA GLN A 48 10.20 18.75 -10.36
C GLN A 48 8.87 19.22 -9.72
N PRO A 49 8.09 18.34 -9.07
CA PRO A 49 6.91 18.75 -8.32
C PRO A 49 7.30 19.65 -7.15
N LEU A 50 6.42 20.59 -6.80
CA LEU A 50 6.57 21.41 -5.61
C LEU A 50 5.99 20.68 -4.41
N ALA A 51 6.70 20.76 -3.28
CA ALA A 51 6.27 20.22 -2.00
C ALA A 51 5.72 21.33 -1.11
N PHE A 52 4.68 21.05 -0.32
CA PHE A 52 4.17 22.02 0.64
C PHE A 52 5.20 22.38 1.71
N SER A 53 5.31 23.68 1.99
CA SER A 53 6.07 24.22 3.11
C SER A 53 5.15 25.00 4.04
N THR A 54 4.92 24.47 5.24
CA THR A 54 3.94 25.07 6.18
C THR A 54 4.34 26.46 6.69
N PHE A 55 5.59 26.87 6.49
CA PHE A 55 6.06 28.24 6.68
C PHE A 55 5.63 29.14 5.51
N LEU A 56 5.77 28.67 4.27
CA LEU A 56 5.29 29.38 3.09
C LEU A 56 3.76 29.49 3.10
N ASN A 57 3.01 28.45 3.49
CA ASN A 57 1.55 28.51 3.66
C ASN A 57 1.16 29.62 4.65
N MET A 58 1.88 29.72 5.79
CA MET A 58 1.61 30.79 6.76
C MET A 58 1.85 32.18 6.16
N SER A 59 2.96 32.37 5.43
CA SER A 59 3.26 33.63 4.75
C SER A 59 2.16 33.99 3.72
N ALA A 60 1.77 33.00 2.90
CA ALA A 60 0.76 33.17 1.86
C ALA A 60 -0.62 33.50 2.44
N ALA A 61 -1.09 32.73 3.42
CA ALA A 61 -2.38 32.95 4.07
C ALA A 61 -2.43 34.33 4.77
N SER A 62 -1.35 34.70 5.48
CA SER A 62 -1.27 36.00 6.15
C SER A 62 -1.34 37.16 5.15
N HIS A 63 -0.68 37.04 3.99
CA HIS A 63 -0.71 38.07 2.95
C HIS A 63 -2.08 38.16 2.26
N SER A 64 -2.69 37.02 1.91
CA SER A 64 -4.05 36.96 1.37
C SER A 64 -5.07 37.59 2.32
N GLN A 65 -4.98 37.28 3.62
CA GLN A 65 -5.84 37.86 4.65
C GLN A 65 -5.61 39.37 4.81
N SER A 66 -4.36 39.82 4.71
CA SER A 66 -4.01 41.24 4.75
C SER A 66 -4.61 41.98 3.55
N MET A 67 -4.47 41.45 2.34
CA MET A 67 -5.05 42.02 1.11
C MET A 67 -6.58 42.13 1.20
N LEU A 68 -7.26 41.08 1.68
CA LEU A 68 -8.72 41.10 1.86
C LEU A 68 -9.16 42.13 2.89
N SER A 69 -8.60 42.07 4.11
CA SER A 69 -9.01 42.94 5.21
C SER A 69 -8.64 44.41 4.99
N GLY A 70 -7.52 44.66 4.32
CA GLY A 70 -7.03 45.99 3.97
C GLY A 70 -7.62 46.57 2.68
N ASN A 71 -8.43 45.82 1.94
CA ASN A 71 -8.99 46.22 0.64
C ASN A 71 -7.91 46.70 -0.36
N TYR A 72 -6.82 45.94 -0.47
CA TYR A 72 -5.77 46.18 -1.45
C TYR A 72 -5.37 44.90 -2.17
N PHE A 73 -4.80 45.03 -3.36
CA PHE A 73 -4.27 43.90 -4.14
C PHE A 73 -2.87 44.26 -4.64
N SER A 74 -1.84 43.69 -4.02
CA SER A 74 -0.45 44.08 -4.23
C SER A 74 0.52 42.98 -3.76
N HIS A 75 1.63 42.82 -4.46
CA HIS A 75 2.76 42.01 -4.00
C HIS A 75 3.47 42.62 -2.78
N THR A 76 3.37 43.94 -2.60
CA THR A 76 3.88 44.65 -1.43
C THR A 76 2.87 44.58 -0.29
N GLY A 77 3.31 44.15 0.89
CA GLY A 77 2.50 44.11 2.10
C GLY A 77 2.06 45.51 2.54
N SER A 78 1.00 45.60 3.35
CA SER A 78 0.51 46.88 3.88
C SER A 78 1.54 47.63 4.74
N ASP A 79 2.53 46.90 5.25
CA ASP A 79 3.68 47.40 6.01
C ASP A 79 4.90 47.74 5.15
N GLY A 80 4.79 47.58 3.82
CA GLY A 80 5.89 47.79 2.87
C GLY A 80 6.75 46.55 2.63
N SER A 81 6.46 45.41 3.27
CA SER A 81 7.24 44.18 3.10
C SER A 81 7.17 43.61 1.69
N SER A 82 8.28 43.04 1.23
CA SER A 82 8.36 42.17 0.06
C SER A 82 7.92 40.74 0.39
N ALA A 83 7.61 39.95 -0.64
CA ALA A 83 7.26 38.54 -0.46
C ALA A 83 8.36 37.74 0.25
N SER A 84 9.63 37.96 -0.12
CA SER A 84 10.77 37.30 0.52
C SER A 84 10.86 37.64 2.01
N GLU A 85 10.69 38.91 2.39
CA GLU A 85 10.68 39.31 3.81
C GLU A 85 9.56 38.61 4.59
N ARG A 86 8.36 38.48 4.00
CA ARG A 86 7.25 37.74 4.62
C ARG A 86 7.54 36.24 4.76
N ILE A 87 8.14 35.63 3.73
CA ILE A 87 8.57 34.22 3.74
C ILE A 87 9.56 33.96 4.89
N PHE A 88 10.59 34.79 5.02
CA PHE A 88 11.57 34.67 6.11
C PHE A 88 10.96 34.99 7.48
N ALA A 89 10.08 35.99 7.57
CA ALA A 89 9.38 36.33 8.80
C ALA A 89 8.43 35.21 9.27
N ALA A 90 7.88 34.43 8.34
CA ALA A 90 7.09 33.24 8.66
C ALA A 90 7.93 32.07 9.18
N GLY A 91 9.27 32.16 9.12
CA GLY A 91 10.20 31.18 9.67
C GLY A 91 10.83 30.23 8.65
N TRP A 92 10.61 30.43 7.35
CA TRP A 92 11.29 29.65 6.33
C TRP A 92 12.79 29.97 6.32
N THR A 93 13.64 28.96 6.13
CA THR A 93 15.10 29.10 6.10
C THR A 93 15.71 28.27 4.97
N SER A 94 16.72 28.82 4.31
CA SER A 94 17.56 28.07 3.37
C SER A 94 18.40 27.00 4.09
N ALA A 95 18.46 25.79 3.53
CA ALA A 95 19.32 24.71 4.00
C ALA A 95 20.75 24.80 3.45
N SER A 96 20.92 25.35 2.23
CA SER A 96 22.21 25.45 1.55
C SER A 96 22.95 26.79 1.76
N GLY A 97 22.26 27.78 2.33
CA GLY A 97 22.72 29.18 2.41
C GLY A 97 22.42 29.99 1.14
N GLY A 98 22.21 29.34 -0.01
CA GLY A 98 21.65 29.94 -1.22
C GLY A 98 20.12 29.81 -1.23
N TRP A 99 19.42 30.78 -1.81
CA TRP A 99 17.97 30.73 -1.89
C TRP A 99 17.41 31.48 -3.10
N SER A 100 16.21 31.08 -3.49
CA SER A 100 15.35 31.81 -4.41
C SER A 100 13.92 31.79 -3.89
N THR A 101 13.18 32.87 -4.09
CA THR A 101 11.75 32.94 -3.74
C THR A 101 10.97 33.61 -4.87
N GLY A 102 9.72 33.21 -5.06
CA GLY A 102 8.78 33.83 -6.00
C GLY A 102 7.41 34.03 -5.36
N GLU A 103 6.60 34.92 -5.93
CA GLU A 103 5.22 35.11 -5.50
C GLU A 103 4.30 35.31 -6.72
N ASN A 104 3.17 34.61 -6.71
CA ASN A 104 2.00 34.96 -7.51
C ASN A 104 0.87 35.39 -6.58
N ILE A 105 0.03 36.32 -7.03
CA ILE A 105 -1.21 36.67 -6.34
C ILE A 105 -2.38 36.65 -7.33
N SER A 106 -3.54 36.23 -6.87
CA SER A 106 -4.73 36.11 -7.71
C SER A 106 -5.97 36.49 -6.94
N LEU A 107 -6.88 37.21 -7.61
CA LEU A 107 -8.15 37.66 -7.06
C LEU A 107 -9.27 37.18 -7.97
N ARG A 108 -10.26 36.51 -7.37
CA ARG A 108 -11.54 36.17 -8.00
C ARG A 108 -12.63 36.78 -7.16
N ALA A 109 -13.47 37.62 -7.75
CA ALA A 109 -14.53 38.31 -7.04
C ALA A 109 -15.84 38.21 -7.80
N SER A 110 -16.93 38.04 -7.06
CA SER A 110 -18.28 38.02 -7.63
C SER A 110 -19.24 38.77 -6.72
N THR A 111 -20.25 39.38 -7.33
CA THR A 111 -21.42 39.93 -6.61
C THR A 111 -22.46 38.85 -6.31
N THR A 112 -22.24 37.61 -6.77
CA THR A 112 -23.06 36.43 -6.48
C THR A 112 -22.27 35.39 -5.67
N SER A 113 -22.88 34.24 -5.34
CA SER A 113 -22.33 33.22 -4.44
C SER A 113 -21.40 32.18 -5.11
N SER A 114 -20.96 32.39 -6.36
CA SER A 114 -20.15 31.39 -7.08
C SER A 114 -18.68 31.33 -6.63
N VAL A 115 -18.17 32.40 -6.04
CA VAL A 115 -16.76 32.50 -5.60
C VAL A 115 -16.64 32.09 -4.15
N GLY A 116 -15.70 31.19 -3.85
CA GLY A 116 -15.37 30.80 -2.49
C GLY A 116 -14.49 29.55 -2.44
N PHE A 117 -14.62 28.80 -1.35
CA PHE A 117 -13.96 27.51 -1.18
C PHE A 117 -14.68 26.44 -2.01
N ASN A 118 -14.36 26.36 -3.30
CA ASN A 118 -14.86 25.38 -4.25
C ASN A 118 -13.87 25.16 -5.41
N THR A 119 -13.96 24.01 -6.10
CA THR A 119 -13.08 23.62 -7.21
C THR A 119 -13.08 24.66 -8.33
N ALA A 120 -14.26 25.12 -8.77
CA ALA A 120 -14.38 26.10 -9.84
C ALA A 120 -13.58 27.40 -9.55
N THR A 121 -13.57 27.87 -8.30
CA THR A 121 -12.80 29.07 -7.92
C THR A 121 -11.29 28.80 -8.01
N ILE A 122 -10.83 27.62 -7.58
CA ILE A 122 -9.42 27.21 -7.66
C ILE A 122 -8.97 27.05 -9.11
N GLU A 123 -9.76 26.36 -9.95
CA GLU A 123 -9.47 26.22 -11.38
C GLU A 123 -9.36 27.59 -12.06
N ASN A 124 -10.27 28.51 -11.72
CA ASN A 124 -10.21 29.88 -12.22
C ASN A 124 -8.95 30.62 -11.74
N HIS A 125 -8.48 30.41 -10.50
CA HIS A 125 -7.23 30.98 -10.03
C HIS A 125 -6.04 30.46 -10.84
N HIS A 126 -5.89 29.13 -10.94
CA HIS A 126 -4.82 28.47 -11.68
C HIS A 126 -4.82 28.87 -13.16
N GLU A 127 -5.96 28.79 -13.85
CA GLU A 127 -6.08 29.17 -15.26
C GLU A 127 -5.61 30.61 -15.50
N GLY A 128 -6.08 31.57 -14.70
CA GLY A 128 -5.72 32.96 -14.93
C GLY A 128 -4.26 33.29 -14.56
N LEU A 129 -3.69 32.60 -13.59
CA LEU A 129 -2.25 32.68 -13.31
C LEU A 129 -1.44 32.06 -14.44
N PHE A 130 -1.82 30.88 -14.92
CA PHE A 130 -1.12 30.21 -16.02
C PHE A 130 -1.24 30.97 -17.35
N LYS A 131 -2.37 31.61 -17.63
CA LYS A 131 -2.52 32.48 -18.83
C LYS A 131 -1.68 33.75 -18.76
N SER A 132 -1.34 34.23 -17.56
CA SER A 132 -0.50 35.41 -17.37
C SER A 132 0.98 35.04 -17.48
N SER A 133 1.66 35.55 -18.50
CA SER A 133 3.05 35.16 -18.81
C SER A 133 4.02 35.29 -17.63
N GLY A 134 3.97 36.38 -16.87
CA GLY A 134 4.83 36.57 -15.69
C GLY A 134 4.53 35.63 -14.52
N HIS A 135 3.28 35.23 -14.31
CA HIS A 135 2.94 34.26 -13.28
C HIS A 135 3.26 32.83 -13.74
N ARG A 136 3.05 32.54 -15.02
CA ARG A 136 3.43 31.27 -15.66
C ARG A 136 4.93 31.00 -15.54
N THR A 137 5.78 32.02 -15.66
CA THR A 137 7.23 31.86 -15.42
C THR A 137 7.54 31.44 -13.98
N ASN A 138 6.78 31.89 -12.97
CA ASN A 138 6.96 31.42 -11.59
C ASN A 138 6.48 29.97 -11.42
N ILE A 139 5.29 29.64 -11.95
CA ILE A 139 4.72 28.28 -11.87
C ILE A 139 5.68 27.25 -12.49
N LEU A 140 6.32 27.60 -13.61
CA LEU A 140 7.19 26.72 -14.39
C LEU A 140 8.70 26.96 -14.16
N GLU A 141 9.08 27.73 -13.15
CA GLU A 141 10.48 27.90 -12.77
C GLU A 141 10.98 26.60 -12.12
N GLY A 142 11.93 25.94 -12.80
CA GLY A 142 12.38 24.59 -12.47
C GLY A 142 13.17 24.50 -11.16
N ARG A 143 13.78 25.60 -10.72
CA ARG A 143 14.57 25.60 -9.47
C ARG A 143 13.71 25.47 -8.22
N PHE A 144 12.46 25.96 -8.24
CA PHE A 144 11.61 25.92 -7.06
C PHE A 144 11.28 24.47 -6.70
N SER A 145 11.42 24.15 -5.41
CA SER A 145 11.11 22.84 -4.81
C SER A 145 10.05 22.92 -3.73
N GLU A 146 9.78 24.11 -3.19
CA GLU A 146 8.77 24.33 -2.15
C GLU A 146 7.71 25.32 -2.60
N ILE A 147 6.50 25.14 -2.09
CA ILE A 147 5.40 26.08 -2.28
C ILE A 147 4.58 26.24 -1.01
N GLY A 148 4.06 27.44 -0.81
CA GLY A 148 3.00 27.72 0.12
C GLY A 148 1.83 28.38 -0.56
N LEU A 149 0.64 27.87 -0.27
CA LEU A 149 -0.60 28.37 -0.80
C LEU A 149 -1.42 28.96 0.36
N GLY A 150 -2.11 30.06 0.10
CA GLY A 150 -2.95 30.74 1.07
C GLY A 150 -4.19 31.30 0.39
N GLN A 151 -5.28 30.55 0.38
CA GLN A 151 -6.58 31.02 -0.09
C GLN A 151 -7.40 31.57 1.08
N GLU A 152 -7.84 32.81 0.95
CA GLU A 152 -8.75 33.44 1.90
C GLU A 152 -10.02 33.90 1.17
N VAL A 153 -11.17 33.79 1.83
CA VAL A 153 -12.46 34.18 1.23
C VAL A 153 -13.17 35.20 2.11
N GLY A 154 -13.56 36.33 1.54
CA GLY A 154 -14.28 37.37 2.27
C GLY A 154 -14.77 38.53 1.41
N SER A 155 -15.28 39.56 2.08
CA SER A 155 -15.67 40.81 1.41
C SER A 155 -14.44 41.61 1.00
N TYR A 156 -14.47 42.21 -0.18
CA TYR A 156 -13.41 43.08 -0.70
C TYR A 156 -13.99 44.28 -1.43
N THR A 157 -13.50 45.47 -1.14
CA THR A 157 -13.87 46.71 -1.82
C THR A 157 -12.74 47.12 -2.77
N ALA A 158 -13.01 47.00 -4.07
CA ALA A 158 -12.02 47.37 -5.08
C ALA A 158 -11.78 48.90 -5.10
N SER A 159 -10.66 49.30 -5.69
CA SER A 159 -10.25 50.71 -5.82
C SER A 159 -11.27 51.59 -6.57
N ASN A 160 -12.16 50.99 -7.36
CA ASN A 160 -13.28 51.66 -8.03
C ASN A 160 -14.52 51.87 -7.13
N GLY A 161 -14.44 51.49 -5.84
CA GLY A 161 -15.52 51.63 -4.86
C GLY A 161 -16.56 50.51 -4.87
N VAL A 162 -16.43 49.49 -5.73
CA VAL A 162 -17.34 48.34 -5.76
C VAL A 162 -16.97 47.35 -4.67
N THR A 163 -17.94 47.02 -3.80
CA THR A 163 -17.79 45.97 -2.78
C THR A 163 -18.32 44.64 -3.32
N TYR A 164 -17.45 43.64 -3.36
CA TYR A 164 -17.78 42.26 -3.67
C TYR A 164 -17.98 41.50 -2.37
N THR A 165 -19.17 40.94 -2.17
CA THR A 165 -19.51 40.20 -0.95
C THR A 165 -18.73 38.88 -0.84
N ASN A 166 -18.39 38.26 -1.98
CA ASN A 166 -17.56 37.07 -2.03
C ASN A 166 -16.34 37.31 -2.94
N THR A 167 -15.16 37.31 -2.33
CA THR A 167 -13.87 37.39 -3.00
C THR A 167 -12.97 36.29 -2.48
N SER A 168 -12.40 35.52 -3.40
CA SER A 168 -11.30 34.60 -3.12
C SER A 168 -9.99 35.31 -3.45
N MET A 169 -9.15 35.45 -2.43
CA MET A 169 -7.82 36.06 -2.49
C MET A 169 -6.79 34.95 -2.29
N LEU A 170 -5.89 34.82 -3.24
CA LEU A 170 -4.90 33.75 -3.27
C LEU A 170 -3.50 34.35 -3.37
N THR A 171 -2.58 33.79 -2.58
CA THR A 171 -1.14 34.00 -2.69
C THR A 171 -0.49 32.63 -2.90
N GLU A 172 0.43 32.54 -3.87
CA GLU A 172 1.32 31.40 -4.09
C GLU A 172 2.75 31.87 -3.82
N ASN A 173 3.37 31.35 -2.76
CA ASN A 173 4.76 31.63 -2.43
C ASN A 173 5.63 30.44 -2.82
N PHE A 174 6.61 30.66 -3.68
CA PHE A 174 7.55 29.64 -4.13
C PHE A 174 8.88 29.82 -3.43
N ALA A 175 9.60 28.73 -3.16
CA ALA A 175 10.96 28.80 -2.66
C ALA A 175 11.85 27.67 -3.19
N ASP A 176 13.14 27.94 -3.17
CA ASP A 176 14.22 26.97 -3.22
C ASP A 176 15.22 27.33 -2.11
N GLY A 177 15.52 26.35 -1.27
CA GLY A 177 16.49 26.45 -0.19
C GLY A 177 17.56 25.35 -0.23
N GLY A 178 17.60 24.52 -1.28
CA GLY A 178 18.46 23.34 -1.36
C GLY A 178 17.98 22.15 -0.51
N ARG A 179 16.66 21.96 -0.42
CA ARG A 179 16.01 20.78 0.16
C ARG A 179 15.37 19.95 -0.93
N THR A 180 15.29 18.65 -0.70
CA THR A 180 14.66 17.68 -1.61
C THR A 180 13.58 16.91 -0.87
N PHE A 181 12.45 16.71 -1.52
CA PHE A 181 11.25 16.16 -0.92
C PHE A 181 10.67 15.01 -1.75
N LEU A 182 10.19 13.99 -1.06
CA LEU A 182 9.11 13.14 -1.54
C LEU A 182 7.79 13.81 -1.15
N THR A 183 6.93 14.06 -2.11
CA THR A 183 5.64 14.72 -1.89
C THR A 183 4.54 14.02 -2.67
N GLY A 184 3.29 14.31 -2.36
CA GLY A 184 2.14 13.70 -3.04
C GLY A 184 0.90 13.76 -2.16
N VAL A 185 -0.08 12.97 -2.53
CA VAL A 185 -1.33 12.81 -1.81
C VAL A 185 -1.58 11.34 -1.45
N VAL A 186 -2.21 11.11 -0.31
CA VAL A 186 -2.83 9.84 0.03
C VAL A 186 -4.34 10.00 -0.12
N ILE A 187 -4.98 9.22 -0.99
CA ILE A 187 -6.40 9.42 -1.37
C ILE A 187 -7.21 8.14 -1.34
N SER A 188 -8.51 8.29 -1.08
CA SER A 188 -9.54 7.33 -1.46
C SER A 188 -10.17 7.82 -2.77
N ASP A 189 -9.52 7.44 -3.86
CA ASP A 189 -9.88 7.78 -5.24
C ASP A 189 -11.25 7.18 -5.58
N SER A 190 -12.28 8.03 -5.54
CA SER A 190 -13.69 7.61 -5.59
C SER A 190 -14.22 7.51 -7.02
N ASP A 191 -13.59 8.20 -7.97
CA ASP A 191 -13.97 8.21 -9.37
C ASP A 191 -12.95 7.51 -10.31
N ASN A 192 -11.86 6.99 -9.74
CA ASN A 192 -10.84 6.17 -10.39
C ASN A 192 -10.06 6.93 -11.46
N ASP A 193 -9.86 8.24 -11.31
CA ASP A 193 -9.11 9.06 -12.26
C ASP A 193 -7.62 9.23 -11.89
N GLY A 194 -7.22 8.80 -10.68
CA GLY A 194 -5.86 8.88 -10.17
C GLY A 194 -5.37 10.32 -9.91
N PHE A 195 -6.28 11.29 -9.87
CA PHE A 195 -6.03 12.69 -9.55
C PHE A 195 -6.70 13.05 -8.21
N TYR A 196 -6.21 14.08 -7.54
CA TYR A 196 -6.82 14.51 -6.28
C TYR A 196 -8.09 15.30 -6.53
N ASP A 197 -9.19 14.90 -5.89
CA ASP A 197 -10.35 15.76 -5.71
C ASP A 197 -10.58 16.19 -4.24
N PRO A 198 -11.06 17.43 -4.01
CA PRO A 198 -11.42 17.87 -2.67
C PRO A 198 -12.44 16.94 -1.99
N GLY A 199 -11.96 16.21 -0.98
CA GLY A 199 -12.76 15.25 -0.21
C GLY A 199 -12.17 13.85 -0.18
N GLU A 200 -11.24 13.52 -1.09
CA GLU A 200 -10.64 12.18 -1.20
C GLU A 200 -9.44 11.99 -0.27
N GLY A 201 -8.82 13.08 0.16
CA GLY A 201 -7.62 13.07 0.98
C GLY A 201 -7.76 12.30 2.29
N LEU A 202 -6.83 11.38 2.54
CA LEU A 202 -6.75 10.60 3.77
C LEU A 202 -5.70 11.20 4.70
N GLY A 203 -6.16 11.75 5.82
CA GLY A 203 -5.28 12.34 6.84
C GLY A 203 -4.74 11.34 7.85
N SER A 204 -3.66 11.74 8.53
CA SER A 204 -3.00 10.94 9.58
C SER A 204 -2.47 9.59 9.10
N ILE A 205 -2.16 9.47 7.81
CA ILE A 205 -1.48 8.30 7.25
C ILE A 205 0.00 8.42 7.56
N SER A 206 0.61 7.36 8.08
CA SER A 206 2.05 7.28 8.32
C SER A 206 2.76 7.06 6.99
N ILE A 207 3.79 7.86 6.69
CA ILE A 207 4.67 7.70 5.53
C ILE A 207 6.07 7.42 6.04
N VAL A 208 6.62 6.26 5.71
CA VAL A 208 7.97 5.83 6.13
C VAL A 208 8.78 5.48 4.89
N ALA A 209 9.84 6.24 4.62
CA ALA A 209 10.79 5.96 3.54
C ALA A 209 12.06 5.34 4.13
N THR A 210 12.38 4.10 3.77
CA THR A 210 13.58 3.38 4.25
C THR A 210 14.49 3.02 3.10
N GLY A 211 15.77 3.36 3.21
CA GLY A 211 16.79 3.08 2.21
C GLY A 211 18.20 3.08 2.80
N ALA A 212 19.22 2.88 1.96
CA ALA A 212 20.61 2.87 2.40
C ALA A 212 21.07 4.20 3.04
N SER A 213 20.46 5.31 2.62
CA SER A 213 20.73 6.65 3.15
C SER A 213 20.06 6.92 4.51
N GLY A 214 19.16 6.05 4.97
CA GLY A 214 18.48 6.16 6.26
C GLY A 214 16.97 5.89 6.21
N THR A 215 16.30 6.11 7.34
CA THR A 215 14.84 6.05 7.47
C THR A 215 14.29 7.43 7.78
N PHE A 216 13.34 7.89 6.97
CA PHE A 216 12.64 9.17 7.11
C PHE A 216 11.16 8.89 7.33
N SER A 217 10.51 9.68 8.18
CA SER A 217 9.09 9.49 8.48
C SER A 217 8.34 10.80 8.57
N GLY A 218 7.07 10.76 8.18
CA GLY A 218 6.13 11.87 8.22
C GLY A 218 4.70 11.37 8.27
N THR A 219 3.75 12.29 8.29
CA THR A 219 2.31 11.98 8.27
C THR A 219 1.58 12.86 7.28
N SER A 220 0.58 12.33 6.60
CA SER A 220 -0.29 13.15 5.75
C SER A 220 -1.11 14.14 6.58
N TRP A 221 -1.32 15.34 6.05
CA TRP A 221 -2.25 16.31 6.61
C TRP A 221 -3.70 15.86 6.43
N ALA A 222 -4.64 16.54 7.10
CA ALA A 222 -6.07 16.25 6.96
C ALA A 222 -6.57 16.31 5.51
N SER A 223 -5.88 17.06 4.63
CA SER A 223 -6.18 17.12 3.20
C SER A 223 -5.67 15.93 2.39
N GLY A 224 -4.94 14.98 2.99
CA GLY A 224 -4.28 13.87 2.29
C GLY A 224 -2.89 14.20 1.76
N ALA A 225 -2.55 15.47 1.56
CA ALA A 225 -1.23 15.88 1.11
C ALA A 225 -0.13 15.51 2.13
N TYR A 226 1.09 15.32 1.64
CA TYR A 226 2.28 15.19 2.47
C TYR A 226 3.53 15.77 1.79
N ALA A 227 4.51 16.15 2.61
CA ALA A 227 5.86 16.48 2.16
C ALA A 227 6.86 15.88 3.16
N LEU A 228 7.73 15.01 2.67
CA LEU A 228 8.75 14.33 3.45
C LEU A 228 10.12 14.76 2.91
N GLU A 229 10.87 15.51 3.71
CA GLU A 229 12.25 15.85 3.38
C GLU A 229 13.14 14.62 3.51
N LEU A 230 13.97 14.38 2.49
CA LEU A 230 14.91 13.26 2.45
C LEU A 230 16.13 13.60 1.60
N THR A 231 17.20 12.89 1.90
CA THR A 231 18.44 12.94 1.10
C THR A 231 18.31 12.11 -0.17
N ASP A 232 19.20 12.34 -1.13
CA ASP A 232 19.31 11.47 -2.32
C ASP A 232 19.49 10.00 -1.94
N GLY A 233 18.81 9.12 -2.68
CA GLY A 233 18.79 7.69 -2.41
C GLY A 233 17.65 6.97 -3.08
N THR A 234 17.67 5.64 -2.99
CA THR A 234 16.53 4.79 -3.33
C THR A 234 15.90 4.29 -2.04
N TYR A 235 14.58 4.38 -1.96
CA TYR A 235 13.79 4.11 -0.77
C TYR A 235 12.62 3.18 -1.11
N THR A 236 12.33 2.26 -0.20
CA THR A 236 11.00 1.67 -0.08
C THR A 236 10.16 2.61 0.79
N VAL A 237 9.09 3.15 0.23
CA VAL A 237 8.14 4.05 0.90
C VAL A 237 6.92 3.26 1.29
N THR A 238 6.62 3.21 2.58
CA THR A 238 5.47 2.52 3.16
C THR A 238 4.47 3.53 3.69
N PHE A 239 3.23 3.45 3.20
CA PHE A 239 2.07 4.19 3.69
C PHE A 239 1.22 3.25 4.54
N SER A 240 0.87 3.65 5.76
CA SER A 240 0.09 2.80 6.67
C SER A 240 -0.72 3.56 7.71
N GLY A 241 -1.68 2.86 8.31
CA GLY A 241 -2.50 3.36 9.42
C GLY A 241 -3.68 4.24 8.98
N GLY A 242 -4.30 4.90 9.96
CA GLY A 242 -5.45 5.77 9.73
C GLY A 242 -6.60 5.08 8.98
N SER A 243 -7.21 5.81 8.05
CA SER A 243 -8.31 5.33 7.20
C SER A 243 -7.85 4.70 5.88
N LEU A 244 -6.54 4.41 5.72
CA LEU A 244 -6.02 3.78 4.50
C LEU A 244 -6.52 2.34 4.32
N GLY A 245 -6.85 1.65 5.42
CA GLY A 245 -7.41 0.29 5.38
C GLY A 245 -6.37 -0.82 5.19
N GLY A 246 -5.09 -0.48 5.13
CA GLY A 246 -4.01 -1.42 4.85
C GLY A 246 -2.65 -0.76 4.77
N THR A 247 -1.73 -1.41 4.04
CA THR A 247 -0.40 -0.86 3.73
C THR A 247 -0.20 -0.74 2.22
N VAL A 248 0.36 0.38 1.77
CA VAL A 248 0.85 0.56 0.40
C VAL A 248 2.36 0.70 0.47
N ALA A 249 3.10 -0.11 -0.30
CA ALA A 249 4.56 -0.02 -0.38
C ALA A 249 4.99 0.25 -1.83
N LYS A 250 5.85 1.26 -2.04
CA LYS A 250 6.34 1.66 -3.37
C LYS A 250 7.83 1.98 -3.32
N GLU A 251 8.58 1.60 -4.35
CA GLU A 251 9.98 2.03 -4.49
C GLU A 251 10.07 3.39 -5.17
N VAL A 252 10.98 4.24 -4.70
CA VAL A 252 11.26 5.55 -5.31
C VAL A 252 12.75 5.86 -5.25
N SER A 253 13.27 6.48 -6.31
CA SER A 253 14.62 7.04 -6.36
C SER A 253 14.54 8.56 -6.38
N VAL A 254 15.26 9.21 -5.46
CA VAL A 254 15.34 10.66 -5.35
C VAL A 254 16.78 11.09 -5.58
N SER A 255 16.97 12.10 -6.44
CA SER A 255 18.28 12.56 -6.90
C SER A 255 18.27 14.05 -7.23
N GLY A 256 18.49 14.90 -6.23
CA GLY A 256 18.64 16.35 -6.37
C GLY A 256 17.35 17.12 -6.69
N GLU A 257 16.28 16.43 -7.06
CA GLU A 257 14.96 16.98 -7.38
C GLU A 257 13.87 16.26 -6.61
N ASN A 258 12.79 16.97 -6.32
CA ASN A 258 11.62 16.38 -5.68
C ASN A 258 11.00 15.27 -6.54
N VAL A 259 10.34 14.33 -5.87
CA VAL A 259 9.57 13.28 -6.53
C VAL A 259 8.14 13.27 -6.00
N LYS A 260 7.17 13.13 -6.92
CA LYS A 260 5.76 12.95 -6.59
C LYS A 260 5.48 11.46 -6.47
N LEU A 261 4.87 11.04 -5.37
CA LEU A 261 4.43 9.67 -5.16
C LEU A 261 3.07 9.70 -4.45
N ASP A 262 2.03 9.24 -5.12
CA ASP A 262 0.71 9.13 -4.51
C ASP A 262 0.48 7.73 -3.98
N ALA A 263 -0.41 7.61 -2.99
CA ALA A 263 -0.89 6.33 -2.47
C ALA A 263 -2.41 6.31 -2.47
N LEU A 264 -2.99 5.28 -3.07
CA LEU A 264 -4.44 5.13 -3.17
C LEU A 264 -4.88 4.05 -2.18
N SER A 265 -6.01 4.26 -1.50
CA SER A 265 -6.54 3.24 -0.58
C SER A 265 -6.90 1.93 -1.27
N ALA A 266 -7.19 1.97 -2.58
CA ALA A 266 -7.41 0.78 -3.38
C ALA A 266 -6.15 -0.09 -3.57
N GLU A 267 -4.96 0.49 -3.40
CA GLU A 267 -3.68 -0.21 -3.44
C GLU A 267 -3.30 -0.80 -2.06
N ALA A 268 -4.05 -0.44 -1.01
CA ALA A 268 -3.71 -0.85 0.35
C ALA A 268 -4.03 -2.34 0.53
N GLY A 269 -2.98 -3.16 0.67
CA GLY A 269 -3.14 -4.55 1.05
C GLY A 269 -3.79 -4.63 2.43
N GLN A 270 -4.89 -5.39 2.57
CA GLN A 270 -5.54 -5.58 3.86
C GLN A 270 -4.51 -6.05 4.89
N ALA A 271 -4.41 -5.34 6.02
CA ALA A 271 -3.57 -5.78 7.12
C ALA A 271 -4.16 -7.08 7.69
N ALA A 272 -3.35 -8.14 7.74
CA ALA A 272 -3.77 -9.41 8.33
C ALA A 272 -4.07 -9.26 9.82
N THR A 273 -4.89 -10.15 10.34
CA THR A 273 -5.23 -10.33 11.75
C THR A 273 -4.56 -11.60 12.27
N ASN A 274 -4.83 -12.00 13.53
CA ASN A 274 -4.42 -13.33 14.02
C ASN A 274 -5.49 -14.41 13.70
N GLY A 275 -6.34 -14.15 12.70
CA GLY A 275 -7.38 -15.07 12.23
C GLY A 275 -7.06 -15.55 10.81
N ASN A 276 -8.00 -16.23 10.16
CA ASN A 276 -7.82 -16.65 8.78
C ASN A 276 -8.14 -15.46 7.85
N ASP A 277 -7.13 -14.95 7.17
CA ASP A 277 -7.25 -13.77 6.31
C ASP A 277 -7.09 -14.11 4.83
N THR A 278 -7.50 -13.17 3.98
CA THR A 278 -7.40 -13.30 2.53
C THR A 278 -6.80 -12.03 1.93
N PHE A 279 -5.75 -12.20 1.14
CA PHE A 279 -5.08 -11.15 0.40
C PHE A 279 -5.20 -11.40 -1.10
N ALA A 280 -5.70 -10.43 -1.85
CA ALA A 280 -5.73 -10.50 -3.30
C ALA A 280 -4.48 -9.82 -3.86
N ALA A 281 -3.58 -10.58 -4.47
CA ALA A 281 -2.39 -10.03 -5.10
C ALA A 281 -2.76 -9.18 -6.32
N THR A 282 -2.03 -8.09 -6.51
CA THR A 282 -2.16 -7.16 -7.60
C THR A 282 -1.22 -7.54 -8.76
N SER A 283 -1.16 -6.71 -9.80
CA SER A 283 -0.14 -6.85 -10.85
C SER A 283 1.19 -6.19 -10.49
N GLY A 284 1.29 -5.57 -9.31
CA GLY A 284 2.49 -4.95 -8.77
C GLY A 284 3.45 -5.97 -8.17
N ASN A 285 4.44 -5.51 -7.41
CA ASN A 285 5.25 -6.38 -6.56
C ASN A 285 4.74 -6.24 -5.13
N ASP A 286 4.07 -7.26 -4.62
CA ASP A 286 3.41 -7.22 -3.33
C ASP A 286 4.23 -7.86 -2.22
N THR A 287 4.03 -7.36 -0.99
CA THR A 287 4.51 -8.03 0.22
C THR A 287 3.38 -8.14 1.23
N TRP A 288 3.21 -9.31 1.84
CA TRP A 288 2.16 -9.53 2.83
C TRP A 288 2.60 -10.55 3.89
N ASP A 289 2.24 -10.26 5.14
CA ASP A 289 2.44 -11.15 6.29
C ASP A 289 1.06 -11.55 6.83
N GLY A 290 0.68 -12.82 6.68
CA GLY A 290 -0.61 -13.35 7.15
C GLY A 290 -0.72 -13.48 8.68
N LEU A 291 0.39 -13.36 9.40
CA LEU A 291 0.50 -13.52 10.85
C LEU A 291 0.17 -14.95 11.34
N SER A 292 -1.00 -15.16 11.94
CA SER A 292 -1.39 -16.42 12.56
C SER A 292 -2.77 -16.76 12.05
N GLY A 293 -2.99 -18.02 11.70
CA GLY A 293 -4.25 -18.43 11.10
C GLY A 293 -3.97 -19.43 9.99
N THR A 294 -4.94 -19.57 9.10
CA THR A 294 -4.75 -20.20 7.80
C THR A 294 -5.03 -19.15 6.75
N ASP A 295 -3.97 -18.57 6.21
CA ASP A 295 -4.03 -17.39 5.38
C ASP A 295 -3.95 -17.71 3.90
N THR A 296 -4.75 -17.00 3.11
CA THR A 296 -4.92 -17.26 1.68
C THR A 296 -4.53 -16.07 0.83
N VAL A 297 -3.58 -16.27 -0.08
CA VAL A 297 -3.29 -15.32 -1.16
C VAL A 297 -4.03 -15.75 -2.42
N ILE A 298 -4.88 -14.87 -2.96
CA ILE A 298 -5.59 -15.05 -4.21
C ILE A 298 -4.77 -14.44 -5.36
N LEU A 299 -4.51 -15.27 -6.37
CA LEU A 299 -3.73 -14.93 -7.55
C LEU A 299 -4.61 -14.95 -8.79
N SER A 300 -4.62 -13.86 -9.54
CA SER A 300 -5.31 -13.78 -10.84
C SER A 300 -4.52 -14.46 -11.97
N ALA A 301 -4.04 -15.69 -11.72
CA ALA A 301 -3.22 -16.48 -12.63
C ALA A 301 -3.53 -17.98 -12.49
N THR A 302 -3.08 -18.79 -13.46
CA THR A 302 -3.06 -20.26 -13.34
C THR A 302 -1.75 -20.72 -12.73
N ARG A 303 -1.74 -21.90 -12.08
CA ARG A 303 -0.52 -22.43 -11.45
C ARG A 303 0.64 -22.61 -12.42
N SER A 304 0.37 -22.92 -13.69
CA SER A 304 1.40 -23.12 -14.72
C SER A 304 2.17 -21.85 -15.08
N ASP A 305 1.57 -20.68 -14.85
CA ASP A 305 2.09 -19.40 -15.31
C ASP A 305 2.90 -18.66 -14.23
N VAL A 306 2.99 -19.25 -13.04
CA VAL A 306 3.62 -18.67 -11.86
C VAL A 306 4.74 -19.59 -11.35
N MET A 307 5.93 -19.02 -11.20
CA MET A 307 7.00 -19.67 -10.44
C MET A 307 6.78 -19.43 -8.95
N VAL A 308 6.89 -20.48 -8.14
CA VAL A 308 6.77 -20.42 -6.68
C VAL A 308 8.10 -20.92 -6.10
N THR A 309 8.68 -20.19 -5.17
CA THR A 309 9.92 -20.55 -4.49
C THR A 309 9.81 -20.23 -3.01
N THR A 310 10.13 -21.18 -2.14
CA THR A 310 10.11 -20.98 -0.69
C THR A 310 11.53 -20.92 -0.15
N THR A 311 11.89 -19.84 0.55
CA THR A 311 13.19 -19.68 1.22
C THR A 311 12.97 -19.29 2.68
N GLY A 312 13.28 -20.22 3.60
CA GLY A 312 12.94 -20.01 5.01
C GLY A 312 11.42 -19.97 5.19
N SER A 313 10.91 -18.90 5.80
CA SER A 313 9.46 -18.65 5.98
C SER A 313 8.85 -17.79 4.87
N THR A 314 9.64 -17.37 3.88
CA THR A 314 9.17 -16.50 2.80
C THR A 314 8.86 -17.31 1.56
N VAL A 315 7.67 -17.10 1.03
CA VAL A 315 7.19 -17.63 -0.25
C VAL A 315 7.31 -16.51 -1.27
N THR A 316 8.20 -16.68 -2.25
CA THR A 316 8.33 -15.77 -3.38
C THR A 316 7.60 -16.35 -4.58
N ILE A 317 6.73 -15.55 -5.20
CA ILE A 317 6.09 -15.91 -6.46
C ILE A 317 6.45 -14.92 -7.56
N SER A 318 6.49 -15.39 -8.80
CA SER A 318 6.72 -14.50 -9.94
C SER A 318 5.99 -14.98 -11.18
N GLY A 319 5.42 -14.02 -11.92
CA GLY A 319 4.69 -14.28 -13.17
C GLY A 319 4.43 -12.98 -13.93
N SER A 320 4.27 -13.04 -15.24
CA SER A 320 4.09 -11.85 -16.08
C SER A 320 2.82 -11.05 -15.77
N ALA A 321 1.79 -11.71 -15.23
CA ALA A 321 0.51 -11.10 -14.88
C ALA A 321 0.43 -10.55 -13.44
N ILE A 322 1.35 -10.99 -12.56
CA ILE A 322 1.30 -10.73 -11.11
C ILE A 322 2.57 -10.05 -10.58
N GLY A 323 3.57 -9.80 -11.41
CA GLY A 323 4.83 -9.22 -10.93
C GLY A 323 5.70 -10.23 -10.18
N THR A 324 6.44 -9.74 -9.18
CA THR A 324 7.26 -10.54 -8.26
C THR A 324 6.88 -10.21 -6.82
N ASP A 325 6.23 -11.16 -6.14
CA ASP A 325 5.66 -10.97 -4.82
C ASP A 325 6.40 -11.80 -3.76
N ALA A 326 6.37 -11.34 -2.51
CA ALA A 326 6.97 -12.04 -1.38
C ALA A 326 6.03 -12.07 -0.16
N PHE A 327 5.66 -13.26 0.28
CA PHE A 327 4.72 -13.47 1.38
C PHE A 327 5.36 -14.23 2.55
N THR A 328 4.91 -13.96 3.77
CA THR A 328 5.29 -14.71 4.97
C THR A 328 4.05 -15.12 5.75
N ASN A 329 4.12 -16.25 6.47
CA ASN A 329 2.98 -16.79 7.23
C ASN A 329 1.72 -16.93 6.34
N VAL A 330 1.87 -17.65 5.22
CA VAL A 330 0.79 -17.92 4.26
C VAL A 330 0.72 -19.41 4.01
N GLU A 331 -0.45 -20.00 4.23
CA GLU A 331 -0.68 -21.43 4.11
C GLU A 331 -1.30 -21.82 2.77
N ARG A 332 -1.93 -20.88 2.04
CA ARG A 332 -2.64 -21.15 0.79
C ARG A 332 -2.29 -20.13 -0.30
N LEU A 333 -1.94 -20.61 -1.49
CA LEU A 333 -1.93 -19.81 -2.71
C LEU A 333 -3.08 -20.29 -3.61
N GLN A 334 -4.12 -19.49 -3.72
CA GLN A 334 -5.30 -19.78 -4.54
C GLN A 334 -5.10 -19.21 -5.95
N PHE A 335 -5.07 -20.11 -6.94
CA PHE A 335 -5.03 -19.80 -8.37
C PHE A 335 -6.42 -19.94 -8.99
N ASN A 336 -6.54 -19.54 -10.25
CA ASN A 336 -7.78 -19.72 -11.03
C ASN A 336 -8.15 -21.20 -11.25
N ASP A 337 -7.18 -22.11 -11.17
CA ASP A 337 -7.30 -23.53 -11.50
C ASP A 337 -7.08 -24.49 -10.31
N GLY A 338 -6.90 -23.96 -9.10
CA GLY A 338 -6.76 -24.76 -7.88
C GLY A 338 -6.03 -24.00 -6.78
N THR A 339 -5.69 -24.68 -5.68
CA THR A 339 -5.00 -24.07 -4.54
C THR A 339 -3.74 -24.86 -4.20
N LEU A 340 -2.60 -24.18 -4.05
CA LEU A 340 -1.38 -24.77 -3.52
C LEU A 340 -1.35 -24.55 -2.00
N ALA A 341 -1.40 -25.63 -1.24
CA ALA A 341 -1.24 -25.61 0.21
C ALA A 341 0.25 -25.75 0.60
N LEU A 342 0.71 -24.88 1.49
CA LEU A 342 2.11 -24.73 1.90
C LEU A 342 2.38 -25.15 3.36
N ASP A 343 1.33 -25.45 4.13
CA ASP A 343 1.36 -25.89 5.52
C ASP A 343 1.75 -27.37 5.66
N LEU A 344 2.99 -27.70 5.32
CA LEU A 344 3.51 -29.07 5.37
C LEU A 344 3.53 -29.67 6.79
N ASP A 345 3.58 -28.83 7.82
CA ASP A 345 3.42 -29.24 9.23
C ASP A 345 1.99 -29.03 9.77
N GLY A 346 1.16 -28.27 9.04
CA GLY A 346 -0.22 -27.96 9.38
C GLY A 346 -1.22 -28.97 8.81
N THR A 347 -2.46 -28.53 8.58
CA THR A 347 -3.58 -29.35 8.15
C THR A 347 -3.27 -30.15 6.89
N ALA A 348 -2.69 -29.53 5.85
CA ALA A 348 -2.46 -30.20 4.58
C ALA A 348 -1.46 -31.35 4.71
N GLY A 349 -0.31 -31.08 5.31
CA GLY A 349 0.70 -32.11 5.54
C GLY A 349 0.25 -33.20 6.52
N GLN A 350 -0.49 -32.83 7.58
CA GLN A 350 -1.09 -33.79 8.51
C GLN A 350 -2.07 -34.74 7.81
N THR A 351 -2.94 -34.21 6.95
CA THR A 351 -3.89 -35.02 6.19
C THR A 351 -3.19 -35.97 5.22
N TYR A 352 -2.16 -35.48 4.51
CA TYR A 352 -1.36 -36.31 3.61
C TYR A 352 -0.67 -37.47 4.35
N ARG A 353 -0.06 -37.17 5.50
CA ARG A 353 0.59 -38.18 6.37
C ARG A 353 -0.39 -39.19 6.92
N LEU A 354 -1.61 -38.77 7.22
CA LEU A 354 -2.65 -39.66 7.71
C LEU A 354 -3.07 -40.68 6.66
N TYR A 355 -3.13 -40.28 5.37
CA TYR A 355 -3.34 -41.24 4.27
C TYR A 355 -2.22 -42.26 4.16
N LYS A 356 -0.95 -41.82 4.23
CA LYS A 356 0.19 -42.74 4.23
C LYS A 356 0.14 -43.71 5.42
N ALA A 357 -0.12 -43.20 6.62
CA ALA A 357 -0.15 -44.03 7.83
C ALA A 357 -1.35 -45.00 7.87
N ALA A 358 -2.53 -44.56 7.42
CA ALA A 358 -3.73 -45.38 7.48
C ALA A 358 -3.84 -46.38 6.32
N PHE A 359 -3.40 -46.02 5.11
CA PHE A 359 -3.70 -46.75 3.89
C PHE A 359 -2.47 -47.15 3.05
N ASP A 360 -1.26 -46.73 3.45
CA ASP A 360 -0.02 -46.98 2.71
C ASP A 360 -0.05 -46.52 1.24
N ARG A 361 -0.70 -45.38 0.97
CA ARG A 361 -0.81 -44.85 -0.39
C ARG A 361 -0.68 -43.34 -0.44
N THR A 362 -0.28 -42.85 -1.61
CA THR A 362 -0.48 -41.45 -2.00
C THR A 362 -1.99 -41.19 -2.08
N PRO A 363 -2.49 -40.12 -1.44
CA PRO A 363 -3.90 -39.75 -1.56
C PRO A 363 -4.23 -39.29 -2.98
N ASP A 364 -5.49 -39.48 -3.38
CA ASP A 364 -6.06 -38.84 -4.56
C ASP A 364 -6.41 -37.39 -4.26
N ASN A 365 -6.36 -36.52 -5.28
CA ASN A 365 -6.52 -35.07 -5.10
C ASN A 365 -7.90 -34.70 -4.53
N ASP A 366 -8.98 -35.35 -4.97
CA ASP A 366 -10.34 -35.03 -4.54
C ASP A 366 -10.54 -35.39 -3.06
N GLY A 367 -10.15 -36.60 -2.65
CA GLY A 367 -10.23 -37.04 -1.26
C GLY A 367 -9.34 -36.23 -0.33
N LEU A 368 -8.13 -35.89 -0.78
CA LEU A 368 -7.21 -35.03 -0.02
C LEU A 368 -7.80 -33.64 0.19
N SER A 369 -8.26 -32.99 -0.89
CA SER A 369 -8.85 -31.64 -0.84
C SER A 369 -10.09 -31.63 0.05
N HIS A 370 -10.94 -32.65 -0.05
CA HIS A 370 -12.10 -32.79 0.83
C HIS A 370 -11.72 -32.86 2.31
N ASN A 371 -10.76 -33.72 2.67
CA ASN A 371 -10.37 -33.92 4.06
C ASN A 371 -9.61 -32.73 4.65
N ILE A 372 -8.78 -32.05 3.85
CA ILE A 372 -8.14 -30.80 4.25
C ILE A 372 -9.19 -29.74 4.57
N ASN A 373 -10.20 -29.57 3.69
CA ASN A 373 -11.29 -28.60 3.93
C ASN A 373 -12.08 -28.89 5.22
N LEU A 374 -12.28 -30.16 5.57
CA LEU A 374 -12.92 -30.52 6.84
C LEU A 374 -12.06 -30.12 8.05
N MET A 375 -10.75 -30.33 7.98
CA MET A 375 -9.82 -29.96 9.05
C MET A 375 -9.63 -28.45 9.16
N ASP A 376 -9.52 -27.74 8.04
CA ASP A 376 -9.50 -26.27 8.00
C ASP A 376 -10.80 -25.66 8.57
N SER A 377 -11.92 -26.39 8.49
CA SER A 377 -13.20 -26.04 9.12
C SER A 377 -13.31 -26.43 10.61
N GLY A 378 -12.22 -26.87 11.24
CA GLY A 378 -12.13 -27.16 12.67
C GLY A 378 -12.23 -28.64 13.05
N MET A 379 -12.26 -29.58 12.10
CA MET A 379 -12.11 -31.00 12.43
C MET A 379 -10.67 -31.27 12.92
N THR A 380 -10.54 -31.91 14.08
CA THR A 380 -9.22 -32.26 14.61
C THR A 380 -8.63 -33.46 13.87
N ILE A 381 -7.29 -33.56 13.81
CA ILE A 381 -6.60 -34.72 13.25
C ILE A 381 -7.02 -36.05 13.90
N ALA A 382 -7.34 -36.05 15.20
CA ALA A 382 -7.82 -37.25 15.89
C ALA A 382 -9.22 -37.68 15.42
N GLN A 383 -10.12 -36.72 15.18
CA GLN A 383 -11.43 -37.01 14.59
C GLN A 383 -11.29 -37.52 13.15
N MET A 384 -10.37 -36.94 12.37
CA MET A 384 -10.07 -37.41 11.02
C MET A 384 -9.47 -38.83 11.03
N ALA A 385 -8.53 -39.11 11.92
CA ALA A 385 -7.94 -40.44 12.12
C ALA A 385 -9.00 -41.49 12.47
N ASN A 386 -9.92 -41.16 13.38
CA ASN A 386 -11.05 -42.03 13.69
C ASN A 386 -11.98 -42.24 12.47
N ALA A 387 -12.26 -41.19 11.69
CA ALA A 387 -13.04 -41.30 10.47
C ALA A 387 -12.36 -42.22 9.43
N PHE A 388 -11.04 -42.15 9.31
CA PHE A 388 -10.26 -43.04 8.45
C PHE A 388 -10.37 -44.49 8.89
N ILE A 389 -10.21 -44.78 10.19
CA ILE A 389 -10.33 -46.14 10.75
C ILE A 389 -11.75 -46.72 10.53
N LEU A 390 -12.78 -45.88 10.67
CA LEU A 390 -14.17 -46.26 10.48
C LEU A 390 -14.62 -46.30 9.01
N SER A 391 -13.79 -45.80 8.09
CA SER A 391 -14.13 -45.72 6.68
C SER A 391 -14.34 -47.09 6.04
N ALA A 392 -15.18 -47.12 5.01
CA ALA A 392 -15.35 -48.33 4.19
C ALA A 392 -14.03 -48.74 3.53
N GLU A 393 -13.16 -47.79 3.18
CA GLU A 393 -11.83 -48.06 2.62
C GLU A 393 -10.99 -48.87 3.62
N PHE A 394 -10.87 -48.42 4.86
CA PHE A 394 -10.06 -49.12 5.87
C PHE A 394 -10.59 -50.52 6.16
N GLN A 395 -11.92 -50.66 6.30
CA GLN A 395 -12.57 -51.95 6.54
C GLN A 395 -12.45 -52.90 5.35
N ASN A 396 -12.47 -52.39 4.11
CA ASN A 396 -12.31 -53.22 2.91
C ASN A 396 -10.86 -53.63 2.69
N THR A 397 -9.90 -52.76 3.03
CA THR A 397 -8.46 -53.03 2.86
C THR A 397 -7.93 -53.99 3.92
N TYR A 398 -8.32 -53.81 5.19
CA TYR A 398 -7.74 -54.57 6.30
C TYR A 398 -8.72 -55.50 7.02
N GLY A 399 -10.01 -55.42 6.71
CA GLY A 399 -11.09 -56.20 7.31
C GLY A 399 -11.85 -55.45 8.41
N ALA A 400 -13.12 -55.83 8.63
CA ALA A 400 -14.00 -55.16 9.58
C ALA A 400 -13.69 -55.43 11.08
N ALA A 401 -12.80 -56.38 11.39
CA ALA A 401 -12.52 -56.82 12.76
C ALA A 401 -11.02 -56.97 13.04
N VAL A 402 -10.22 -55.96 12.67
CA VAL A 402 -8.79 -55.90 13.00
C VAL A 402 -8.64 -55.77 14.52
N ASN A 403 -7.96 -56.72 15.17
CA ASN A 403 -7.61 -56.63 16.59
C ASN A 403 -6.41 -55.68 16.80
N ASP A 404 -6.14 -55.28 18.04
CA ASP A 404 -5.12 -54.25 18.32
C ASP A 404 -3.71 -54.65 17.90
N SER A 405 -3.36 -55.95 18.01
CA SER A 405 -2.06 -56.46 17.57
C SER A 405 -1.90 -56.31 16.06
N ALA A 406 -2.92 -56.70 15.29
CA ALA A 406 -2.92 -56.54 13.84
C ALA A 406 -2.95 -55.06 13.42
N PHE A 407 -3.67 -54.21 14.16
CA PHE A 407 -3.73 -52.77 13.90
C PHE A 407 -2.36 -52.10 14.09
N VAL A 408 -1.63 -52.41 15.17
CA VAL A 408 -0.28 -51.85 15.38
C VAL A 408 0.71 -52.37 14.33
N THR A 409 0.69 -53.68 14.02
CA THR A 409 1.54 -54.25 12.97
C THR A 409 1.31 -53.59 11.62
N LEU A 410 0.05 -53.32 11.26
CA LEU A 410 -0.31 -52.55 10.07
C LEU A 410 0.38 -51.19 10.04
N LEU A 411 0.28 -50.39 11.11
CA LEU A 411 0.83 -49.03 11.12
C LEU A 411 2.36 -49.03 11.02
N TYR A 412 3.01 -50.02 11.64
CA TYR A 412 4.44 -50.26 11.47
C TYR A 412 4.81 -50.55 10.01
N ASN A 413 4.04 -51.40 9.33
CA ASN A 413 4.28 -51.70 7.93
C ASN A 413 4.04 -50.48 7.04
N ASN A 414 2.94 -49.75 7.23
CA ASN A 414 2.60 -48.58 6.41
C ASN A 414 3.60 -47.42 6.54
N VAL A 415 4.12 -47.18 7.75
CA VAL A 415 4.97 -46.01 8.04
C VAL A 415 6.45 -46.32 8.04
N LEU A 416 6.84 -47.51 8.53
CA LEU A 416 8.23 -47.88 8.78
C LEU A 416 8.72 -48.99 7.84
N ASP A 417 7.87 -49.51 6.96
CA ASP A 417 8.16 -50.59 6.02
C ASP A 417 8.79 -51.84 6.69
N ARG A 418 8.36 -52.13 7.92
CA ARG A 418 8.91 -53.23 8.73
C ARG A 418 7.91 -53.75 9.75
N GLU A 419 8.11 -55.01 10.15
CA GLU A 419 7.40 -55.59 11.29
C GLU A 419 7.81 -54.93 12.62
N PRO A 420 6.88 -54.82 13.60
CA PRO A 420 7.21 -54.32 14.91
C PRO A 420 8.11 -55.30 15.67
N GLU A 421 9.13 -54.76 16.33
CA GLU A 421 9.87 -55.51 17.33
C GLU A 421 8.99 -55.86 18.54
N ALA A 422 9.26 -57.00 19.19
CA ALA A 422 8.41 -57.52 20.27
C ALA A 422 8.19 -56.53 21.42
N ALA A 423 9.21 -55.75 21.78
CA ALA A 423 9.10 -54.73 22.82
C ALA A 423 8.25 -53.53 22.38
N GLY A 424 8.39 -53.09 21.13
CA GLY A 424 7.59 -52.01 20.55
C GLY A 424 6.12 -52.39 20.48
N LEU A 425 5.81 -53.57 19.93
CA LEU A 425 4.45 -54.10 19.88
C LEU A 425 3.82 -54.20 21.27
N ALA A 426 4.55 -54.76 22.25
CA ALA A 426 4.07 -54.86 23.63
C ALA A 426 3.80 -53.49 24.26
N GLY A 427 4.62 -52.47 23.96
CA GLY A 427 4.43 -51.10 24.43
C GLY A 427 3.14 -50.47 23.89
N TRP A 428 2.87 -50.60 22.60
CA TRP A 428 1.63 -50.10 22.00
C TRP A 428 0.39 -50.85 22.48
N LEU A 429 0.49 -52.18 22.63
CA LEU A 429 -0.61 -52.97 23.16
C LEU A 429 -0.93 -52.62 24.62
N LYS A 430 0.08 -52.30 25.44
CA LYS A 430 -0.15 -51.79 26.80
C LYS A 430 -0.89 -50.45 26.76
N ARG A 431 -0.51 -49.55 25.85
CA ARG A 431 -1.17 -48.24 25.68
C ARG A 431 -2.65 -48.38 25.33
N LEU A 432 -2.96 -49.24 24.36
CA LEU A 432 -4.34 -49.50 23.90
C LEU A 432 -5.18 -50.24 24.95
N ASN A 433 -4.63 -51.27 25.60
CA ASN A 433 -5.42 -52.15 26.47
C ASN A 433 -5.45 -51.71 27.94
N ASP A 434 -4.38 -51.11 28.44
CA ASP A 434 -4.19 -50.86 29.87
C ASP A 434 -4.18 -49.36 30.20
N ASP A 435 -3.56 -48.52 29.37
CA ASP A 435 -3.39 -47.08 29.64
C ASP A 435 -4.55 -46.24 29.05
N GLY A 436 -5.46 -46.84 28.29
CA GLY A 436 -6.69 -46.21 27.79
C GLY A 436 -6.51 -45.31 26.56
N GLU A 437 -5.38 -45.41 25.86
CA GLU A 437 -5.16 -44.70 24.60
C GLU A 437 -6.04 -45.30 23.50
N THR A 438 -6.59 -44.43 22.65
CA THR A 438 -7.51 -44.82 21.59
C THR A 438 -6.77 -45.15 20.29
N ARG A 439 -7.41 -45.88 19.36
CA ARG A 439 -6.78 -46.26 18.09
C ARG A 439 -6.46 -45.06 17.21
N GLU A 440 -7.31 -44.05 17.22
CA GLU A 440 -7.10 -42.79 16.52
C GLU A 440 -5.91 -42.00 17.07
N GLU A 441 -5.63 -42.08 18.37
CA GLU A 441 -4.44 -41.48 18.99
C GLU A 441 -3.17 -42.22 18.58
N VAL A 442 -3.22 -43.56 18.53
CA VAL A 442 -2.10 -44.38 18.02
C VAL A 442 -1.86 -44.08 16.54
N LEU A 443 -2.88 -44.08 15.68
CA LEU A 443 -2.73 -43.73 14.26
C LEU A 443 -2.17 -42.31 14.08
N ARG A 444 -2.66 -41.32 14.84
CA ARG A 444 -2.08 -39.98 14.85
C ARG A 444 -0.59 -40.00 15.21
N GLY A 445 -0.21 -40.78 16.22
CA GLY A 445 1.18 -40.94 16.65
C GLY A 445 2.10 -41.47 15.54
N PHE A 446 1.65 -42.48 14.79
CA PHE A 446 2.38 -42.99 13.63
C PHE A 446 2.41 -41.96 12.49
N SER A 447 1.27 -41.32 12.19
CA SER A 447 1.15 -40.27 11.18
C SER A 447 2.14 -39.13 11.39
N GLU A 448 2.26 -38.65 12.62
CA GLU A 448 3.08 -37.48 12.97
C GLU A 448 4.49 -37.84 13.48
N SER A 449 4.89 -39.10 13.35
CA SER A 449 6.24 -39.54 13.67
C SER A 449 7.29 -38.87 12.76
N LEU A 450 8.51 -38.70 13.27
CA LEU A 450 9.62 -38.15 12.49
C LEU A 450 9.91 -39.00 11.25
N GLU A 451 9.77 -40.31 11.38
CA GLU A 451 9.92 -41.28 10.31
C GLU A 451 8.90 -41.06 9.19
N ASN A 452 7.61 -40.92 9.52
CA ASN A 452 6.58 -40.69 8.49
C ASN A 452 6.74 -39.31 7.83
N LYS A 453 7.05 -38.27 8.62
CA LYS A 453 7.35 -36.93 8.09
C LYS A 453 8.49 -36.98 7.07
N ALA A 454 9.57 -37.69 7.39
CA ALA A 454 10.69 -37.88 6.47
C ALA A 454 10.30 -38.69 5.22
N ALA A 455 9.46 -39.72 5.39
CA ALA A 455 9.02 -40.58 4.29
C ALA A 455 8.15 -39.85 3.25
N VAL A 456 7.34 -38.87 3.67
CA VAL A 456 6.46 -38.12 2.76
C VAL A 456 7.07 -36.83 2.22
N LEU A 457 8.13 -36.29 2.85
CA LEU A 457 8.63 -34.93 2.57
C LEU A 457 8.92 -34.71 1.08
N GLY A 458 9.62 -35.63 0.42
CA GLY A 458 9.95 -35.51 -1.01
C GLY A 458 8.75 -35.58 -1.96
N GLN A 459 7.55 -35.88 -1.47
CA GLN A 459 6.31 -35.86 -2.26
C GLN A 459 5.55 -34.55 -2.12
N ILE A 460 5.84 -33.77 -1.07
CA ILE A 460 5.06 -32.57 -0.69
C ILE A 460 5.94 -31.32 -0.51
N GLU A 461 7.26 -31.41 -0.73
CA GLU A 461 8.20 -30.32 -0.47
C GLU A 461 7.91 -29.05 -1.28
N ASP A 462 7.33 -29.19 -2.46
CA ASP A 462 6.90 -28.08 -3.34
C ASP A 462 5.47 -27.58 -3.05
N GLY A 463 4.85 -28.07 -1.97
CA GLY A 463 3.45 -27.84 -1.63
C GLY A 463 2.51 -28.93 -2.12
N ILE A 464 1.27 -28.89 -1.63
CA ILE A 464 0.22 -29.87 -1.92
C ILE A 464 -0.84 -29.21 -2.81
N TRP A 465 -1.06 -29.73 -4.01
CA TRP A 465 -2.05 -29.18 -4.94
C TRP A 465 -3.46 -29.69 -4.64
N LEU A 466 -4.40 -28.76 -4.48
CA LEU A 466 -5.81 -28.99 -4.18
C LEU A 466 -6.67 -28.53 -5.36
N VAL A 467 -7.71 -29.30 -5.68
CA VAL A 467 -8.61 -29.09 -6.84
C VAL A 467 -10.06 -28.85 -6.44
#